data_AF-A0A4Y2BAB7-F1
#
_entry.id   AF-A0A4Y2BAB7-F1
#
_cell.length_a   1.000
_cell.length_b   1.000
_cell.length_c   1.000
_cell.angle_alpha   90.00
_cell.angle_beta   90.00
_cell.angle_gamma   90.00
#
_symmetry.space_group_name_H-M   'P 1'
#
loop_
_entity.id
_entity.type
_entity.pdbx_description
1 polymer ?
#
loop_
_entity_poly.entity_id
_entity_poly.type
_entity_poly.pdbx_seq_one_letter_code
_entity_poly.pdbx_strand_id
1 'polypeptide(L)'
;MKIYEVVGENVILFGCEIWYNNTEKLRNKLPQIQRLTLKQLTKVVYKTVSLDAMQIMAGCPPIDIIVKAELTKFKLIRKSQEIEVNGGKLKFKDLELGMELIEPWDMISIPWDVKSDDGLGYRIYKDGSKCLGKVGC
;
A
#
# COMPACT_ATOMS: atom_id res chain seq x y z
N MET A 1 11.87 5.94 -7.73
CA MET A 1 13.19 5.52 -7.18
C MET A 1 12.96 4.38 -6.20
N LYS A 2 12.93 3.13 -6.68
CA LYS A 2 12.24 2.02 -5.97
C LYS A 2 12.82 1.67 -4.58
N ILE A 3 14.13 1.86 -4.38
CA ILE A 3 14.79 1.62 -3.09
C ILE A 3 14.34 2.66 -2.05
N TYR A 4 14.14 3.90 -2.45
CA TYR A 4 13.69 4.96 -1.54
C TYR A 4 12.24 4.72 -1.09
N GLU A 5 11.34 4.42 -2.02
CA GLU A 5 9.93 4.11 -1.73
C GLU A 5 9.79 2.92 -0.77
N VAL A 6 10.57 1.85 -0.98
CA VAL A 6 10.43 0.63 -0.16
C VAL A 6 11.16 0.72 1.17
N VAL A 7 12.30 1.41 1.26
CA VAL A 7 13.13 1.40 2.48
C VAL A 7 13.23 2.78 3.11
N GLY A 8 13.57 3.80 2.32
CA GLY A 8 13.77 5.16 2.81
C GLY A 8 12.51 5.73 3.46
N GLU A 9 11.36 5.61 2.79
CA GLU A 9 10.07 6.07 3.32
C GLU A 9 9.68 5.28 4.58
N ASN A 10 9.76 3.95 4.54
CA ASN A 10 9.40 3.11 5.69
C ASN A 10 10.24 3.38 6.94
N VAL A 11 11.54 3.66 6.79
CA VAL A 11 12.42 4.02 7.91
C VAL A 11 12.01 5.38 8.50
N ILE A 12 11.70 6.37 7.66
CA ILE A 12 11.29 7.70 8.13
C ILE A 12 9.90 7.66 8.78
N LEU A 13 8.97 6.89 8.21
CA LEU A 13 7.57 6.80 8.63
C LEU A 13 7.36 5.89 9.84
N PHE A 14 8.39 5.17 10.27
CA PHE A 14 8.29 4.26 11.39
C PHE A 14 7.75 4.99 12.64
N GLY A 15 6.61 4.53 13.14
CA GLY A 15 5.96 5.11 14.32
C GLY A 15 5.43 6.54 14.13
N CYS A 16 5.22 7.01 12.88
CA CYS A 16 4.74 8.38 12.62
C CYS A 16 3.43 8.72 13.32
N GLU A 17 2.60 7.71 13.56
CA GLU A 17 1.36 7.76 14.34
C GLU A 17 1.55 8.28 15.77
N ILE A 18 2.74 8.07 16.34
CA ILE A 18 3.07 8.40 17.73
C ILE A 18 3.81 9.73 17.79
N TRP A 19 4.84 9.92 16.96
CA TRP A 19 5.73 11.08 17.07
C TRP A 19 5.26 12.31 16.28
N TYR A 20 4.39 12.15 15.28
CA TYR A 20 3.93 13.30 14.49
C TYR A 20 2.86 14.10 15.23
N ASN A 21 3.16 15.37 15.50
CA ASN A 21 2.26 16.28 16.24
C ASN A 21 1.95 17.60 15.48
N ASN A 22 2.14 17.64 14.16
CA ASN A 22 1.90 18.80 13.30
C ASN A 22 2.52 20.13 13.80
N THR A 23 3.62 20.06 14.55
CA THR A 23 4.34 21.25 15.01
C THR A 23 5.20 21.85 13.89
N GLU A 24 5.42 23.17 13.94
CA GLU A 24 6.24 23.87 12.95
C GLU A 24 7.68 23.34 12.89
N LYS A 25 8.21 22.91 14.05
CA LYS A 25 9.53 22.30 14.15
C LYS A 25 9.62 21.01 13.33
N LEU A 26 8.63 20.13 13.43
CA LEU A 26 8.59 18.90 12.63
C LEU A 26 8.38 19.19 11.15
N ARG A 27 7.48 20.11 10.81
CA ARG A 27 7.23 20.55 9.42
C ARG A 27 8.50 21.04 8.72
N ASN A 28 9.41 21.67 9.45
CA ASN A 28 10.70 22.10 8.89
C ASN A 28 11.76 20.99 8.88
N LYS A 29 11.68 20.01 9.78
CA LYS A 29 12.67 18.93 9.93
C LYS A 29 12.42 17.76 8.98
N LEU A 30 11.17 17.42 8.72
CA LEU A 30 10.77 16.32 7.84
C LEU A 30 11.34 16.46 6.41
N PRO A 31 11.20 17.61 5.75
CA PRO A 31 11.84 17.88 4.46
C PRO A 31 13.37 17.74 4.52
N GLN A 32 14.01 18.14 5.63
CA GLN A 32 15.46 18.02 5.78
C GLN A 32 15.91 16.56 5.86
N ILE A 33 15.19 15.72 6.60
CA ILE A 33 15.45 14.27 6.71
C ILE A 33 15.27 13.62 5.33
N GLN A 34 14.17 13.91 4.63
CA GLN A 34 13.91 13.41 3.29
C GLN A 34 15.03 13.79 2.31
N ARG A 35 15.50 15.03 2.37
CA ARG A 35 16.59 15.51 1.53
C ARG A 35 17.89 14.76 1.78
N LEU A 36 18.20 14.46 3.04
CA LEU A 36 19.41 13.72 3.40
C LEU A 36 19.37 12.28 2.87
N THR A 37 18.25 11.58 3.02
CA THR A 37 18.08 10.20 2.54
C THR A 37 18.12 10.13 1.02
N LEU A 38 17.42 11.03 0.32
CA LEU A 38 17.47 11.13 -1.14
C LEU A 38 18.88 11.45 -1.65
N LYS A 39 19.63 12.35 -0.99
CA LYS A 39 21.03 12.63 -1.33
C LYS A 39 21.93 11.41 -1.18
N GLN A 40 21.77 10.63 -0.12
CA GLN A 40 22.57 9.42 0.12
C GLN A 40 22.32 8.36 -0.96
N LEU A 41 21.08 8.21 -1.40
CA LEU A 41 20.71 7.20 -2.40
C LEU A 41 21.04 7.65 -3.83
N THR A 42 20.96 8.95 -4.13
CA THR A 42 21.29 9.50 -5.46
C THR A 42 22.79 9.80 -5.66
N LYS A 43 23.58 9.71 -4.57
CA LYS A 43 25.05 9.69 -4.39
C LYS A 43 25.99 10.57 -5.26
N VAL A 44 25.63 11.08 -6.45
CA VAL A 44 26.58 11.76 -7.36
C VAL A 44 26.00 12.95 -8.17
N VAL A 45 24.70 13.08 -8.43
CA VAL A 45 24.24 13.99 -9.52
C VAL A 45 23.87 15.42 -9.08
N TYR A 46 23.56 15.67 -7.80
CA TYR A 46 22.81 16.88 -7.42
C TYR A 46 23.33 17.56 -6.13
N LYS A 47 24.53 18.15 -6.18
CA LYS A 47 25.18 18.81 -5.02
C LYS A 47 24.35 19.97 -4.43
N THR A 48 23.63 20.72 -5.29
CA THR A 48 22.93 21.97 -4.92
C THR A 48 21.43 22.00 -5.28
N VAL A 49 20.82 20.87 -5.62
CA VAL A 49 19.40 20.86 -6.03
C VAL A 49 18.46 21.04 -4.84
N SER A 50 17.36 21.77 -5.04
CA SER A 50 16.27 21.93 -4.06
C SER A 50 15.61 20.58 -3.77
N LEU A 51 14.92 20.45 -2.64
CA LEU A 51 14.23 19.19 -2.32
C LEU A 51 13.13 18.90 -3.34
N ASP A 52 12.35 19.91 -3.73
CA ASP A 52 11.23 19.74 -4.64
C ASP A 52 11.68 19.22 -6.01
N ALA A 53 12.76 19.78 -6.56
CA ALA A 53 13.35 19.27 -7.79
C ALA A 53 13.90 17.84 -7.62
N MET A 54 14.49 17.53 -6.46
CA MET A 54 14.97 16.17 -6.18
C MET A 54 13.83 15.15 -6.08
N GLN A 55 12.70 15.53 -5.47
CA GLN A 55 11.48 14.73 -5.39
C GLN A 55 10.91 14.46 -6.78
N ILE A 56 10.77 15.50 -7.62
CA ILE A 56 10.29 15.35 -9.01
C ILE A 56 11.20 14.42 -9.80
N MET A 57 12.52 14.63 -9.75
CA MET A 57 13.49 13.80 -10.47
C MET A 57 13.53 12.34 -9.97
N ALA A 58 13.32 12.12 -8.68
CA ALA A 58 13.26 10.79 -8.08
C ALA A 58 11.89 10.09 -8.27
N GLY A 59 10.86 10.85 -8.64
CA GLY A 59 9.46 10.42 -8.67
C GLY A 59 8.87 10.18 -7.28
N CYS A 60 9.36 10.88 -6.25
CA CYS A 60 8.98 10.66 -4.86
C CYS A 60 8.07 11.79 -4.34
N PRO A 61 6.94 11.48 -3.69
CA PRO A 61 6.10 12.51 -3.11
C PRO A 61 6.75 13.19 -1.88
N PRO A 62 6.32 14.42 -1.53
CA PRO A 62 6.71 15.05 -0.28
C PRO A 62 6.35 14.20 0.94
N ILE A 63 7.31 13.98 1.84
CA ILE A 63 7.14 13.11 3.01
C ILE A 63 5.97 13.55 3.91
N ASP A 64 5.70 14.86 4.00
CA ASP A 64 4.60 15.39 4.79
C ASP A 64 3.23 14.89 4.31
N ILE A 65 3.07 14.67 2.99
CA ILE A 65 1.84 14.15 2.41
C ILE A 65 1.68 12.67 2.79
N ILE A 66 2.77 11.90 2.74
CA ILE A 66 2.77 10.49 3.09
C ILE A 66 2.47 10.29 4.58
N VAL A 67 3.07 11.11 5.46
CA VAL A 67 2.79 11.09 6.90
C VAL A 67 1.31 11.36 7.19
N LYS A 68 0.72 12.36 6.52
CA LYS A 68 -0.72 12.64 6.66
C LYS A 68 -1.59 11.48 6.19
N ALA A 69 -1.21 10.82 5.10
CA ALA A 69 -1.91 9.65 4.60
C ALA A 69 -1.86 8.49 5.62
N GLU A 70 -0.68 8.18 6.17
CA GLU A 70 -0.53 7.10 7.16
C GLU A 70 -1.26 7.41 8.47
N LEU A 71 -1.25 8.67 8.93
CA LEU A 71 -2.05 9.10 10.09
C LEU A 71 -3.56 8.96 9.86
N THR A 72 -4.01 9.25 8.63
CA THR A 72 -5.41 9.12 8.25
C THR A 72 -5.82 7.65 8.24
N LYS A 73 -4.98 6.80 7.64
CA LYS A 73 -5.14 5.35 7.64
C LYS A 73 -5.14 4.78 9.06
N PHE A 74 -4.26 5.23 9.95
CA PHE A 74 -4.25 4.82 11.35
C PHE A 74 -5.54 5.20 12.09
N LYS A 75 -6.03 6.42 11.91
CA LYS A 75 -7.31 6.86 12.51
C LYS A 75 -8.48 6.01 12.01
N LEU A 76 -8.49 5.68 10.72
CA LEU A 76 -9.53 4.84 10.12
C LEU A 76 -9.49 3.41 10.67
N ILE A 77 -8.31 2.77 10.62
CA ILE A 77 -8.15 1.33 10.88
C ILE A 77 -8.06 1.03 12.38
N ARG A 78 -7.26 1.79 13.13
CA ARG A 78 -6.96 1.49 14.54
C ARG A 78 -7.88 2.19 15.51
N LYS A 79 -8.38 3.39 15.16
CA LYS A 79 -9.31 4.15 16.01
C LYS A 79 -10.77 4.07 15.55
N SER A 80 -11.06 3.40 14.43
CA SER A 80 -12.39 3.31 13.83
C SER A 80 -13.08 4.68 13.70
N GLN A 81 -12.29 5.72 13.43
CA GLN A 81 -12.80 7.08 13.27
C GLN A 81 -13.27 7.31 11.85
N GLU A 82 -14.44 7.93 11.71
CA GLU A 82 -14.93 8.43 10.42
C GLU A 82 -14.04 9.55 9.91
N ILE A 83 -13.65 9.47 8.64
CA ILE A 83 -12.84 10.48 7.98
C ILE A 83 -13.60 11.03 6.79
N GLU A 84 -13.51 12.33 6.59
CA GLU A 84 -14.06 12.99 5.42
C GLU A 84 -12.98 13.05 4.32
N VAL A 85 -13.27 12.45 3.17
CA VAL A 85 -12.42 12.47 1.98
C VAL A 85 -13.25 12.97 0.80
N ASN A 86 -12.84 14.09 0.19
CA ASN A 86 -13.50 14.69 -0.98
C ASN A 86 -15.03 14.90 -0.80
N GLY A 87 -15.47 15.23 0.41
CA GLY A 87 -16.89 15.46 0.75
C GLY A 87 -17.70 14.18 1.02
N GLY A 88 -17.09 13.00 0.91
CA GLY A 88 -17.66 11.72 1.36
C GLY A 88 -17.13 11.32 2.73
N LYS A 89 -17.99 10.74 3.58
CA LYS A 89 -17.54 10.13 4.84
C LYS A 89 -17.13 8.69 4.58
N LEU A 90 -15.91 8.35 4.95
CA LEU A 90 -15.38 6.99 4.91
C LEU A 90 -15.38 6.40 6.32
N LYS A 91 -16.02 5.25 6.47
CA LYS A 91 -15.97 4.41 7.67
C LYS A 91 -15.02 3.25 7.43
N PHE A 92 -14.53 2.65 8.51
CA PHE A 92 -13.72 1.43 8.43
C PHE A 92 -14.42 0.30 7.66
N LYS A 93 -15.75 0.16 7.83
CA LYS A 93 -16.57 -0.83 7.12
C LYS A 93 -16.54 -0.67 5.60
N ASP A 94 -16.40 0.56 5.10
CA ASP A 94 -16.32 0.84 3.67
C ASP A 94 -14.97 0.39 3.07
N LEU A 95 -13.94 0.24 3.91
CA LEU A 95 -12.62 -0.28 3.51
C LEU A 95 -12.58 -1.82 3.48
N GLU A 96 -13.36 -2.49 4.33
CA GLU A 96 -13.50 -3.96 4.34
C GLU A 96 -14.28 -4.49 3.12
N LEU A 97 -15.04 -3.62 2.43
CA LEU A 97 -15.90 -3.93 1.28
C LEU A 97 -15.15 -4.19 -0.05
N GLY A 98 -13.89 -4.65 0.00
CA GLY A 98 -13.26 -5.36 -1.12
C GLY A 98 -13.63 -6.85 -1.15
N MET A 99 -14.19 -7.36 -0.04
CA MET A 99 -14.90 -8.61 0.02
C MET A 99 -16.29 -8.24 0.52
N GLU A 100 -17.32 -8.32 -0.33
CA GLU A 100 -18.64 -8.61 0.21
C GLU A 100 -18.43 -9.80 1.15
N LEU A 101 -18.72 -9.64 2.46
CA LEU A 101 -18.79 -10.78 3.35
C LEU A 101 -19.93 -11.64 2.81
N ILE A 102 -19.60 -12.52 1.87
CA ILE A 102 -20.47 -13.59 1.45
C ILE A 102 -20.73 -14.35 2.75
N GLU A 103 -21.98 -14.37 3.18
CA GLU A 103 -22.34 -15.07 4.41
C GLU A 103 -21.85 -16.53 4.27
N PRO A 104 -21.35 -17.17 5.33
CA PRO A 104 -20.72 -18.49 5.19
C PRO A 104 -21.61 -19.56 4.52
N TRP A 105 -22.92 -19.36 4.51
CA TRP A 105 -23.90 -20.21 3.82
C TRP A 105 -24.09 -19.89 2.33
N ASP A 106 -23.77 -18.67 1.89
CA ASP A 106 -23.72 -18.26 0.48
C ASP A 106 -22.34 -18.52 -0.15
N MET A 107 -21.36 -18.92 0.68
CA MET A 107 -20.02 -19.26 0.23
C MET A 107 -20.03 -20.61 -0.49
N ILE A 108 -19.73 -20.60 -1.78
CA ILE A 108 -19.54 -21.82 -2.56
C ILE A 108 -18.24 -22.48 -2.08
N SER A 109 -18.36 -23.61 -1.37
CA SER A 109 -17.22 -24.48 -1.08
C SER A 109 -16.85 -25.22 -2.36
N ILE A 110 -15.63 -24.99 -2.88
CA ILE A 110 -15.08 -25.80 -3.96
C ILE A 110 -14.35 -26.98 -3.32
N PRO A 111 -14.91 -28.21 -3.39
CA PRO A 111 -14.23 -29.37 -2.83
C PRO A 111 -12.90 -29.59 -3.53
N TRP A 112 -11.82 -29.73 -2.76
CA TRP A 112 -10.49 -30.02 -3.30
C TRP A 112 -10.31 -31.53 -3.46
N ASP A 113 -11.06 -32.13 -4.38
CA ASP A 113 -10.83 -33.52 -4.78
C ASP A 113 -10.16 -33.57 -6.16
N VAL A 114 -9.11 -34.37 -6.26
CA VAL A 114 -8.32 -34.64 -7.48
C VAL A 114 -9.18 -35.22 -8.61
N LYS A 115 -10.38 -35.72 -8.30
CA LYS A 115 -11.34 -36.32 -9.25
C LYS A 115 -12.67 -35.56 -9.42
N SER A 116 -12.81 -34.35 -8.87
CA SER A 116 -14.08 -33.63 -8.88
C SER A 116 -14.40 -33.00 -10.25
N ASP A 117 -14.91 -33.80 -11.19
CA ASP A 117 -15.80 -33.28 -12.24
C ASP A 117 -17.24 -33.39 -11.69
N ASP A 118 -17.53 -32.61 -10.65
CA ASP A 118 -18.80 -32.71 -9.89
C ASP A 118 -20.00 -32.11 -10.64
N GLY A 119 -19.84 -31.76 -11.92
CA GLY A 119 -20.89 -31.15 -12.73
C GLY A 119 -21.26 -29.72 -12.34
N LEU A 120 -20.56 -29.11 -11.36
CA LEU A 120 -20.79 -27.76 -10.85
C LEU A 120 -20.23 -26.64 -11.76
N GLY A 121 -19.70 -26.98 -12.94
CA GLY A 121 -19.26 -26.02 -13.95
C GLY A 121 -17.89 -25.36 -13.72
N TYR A 122 -17.29 -25.50 -12.53
CA TYR A 122 -15.97 -24.97 -12.21
C TYR A 122 -14.88 -26.05 -12.35
N ARG A 123 -14.12 -26.03 -13.45
CA ARG A 123 -12.96 -26.92 -13.65
C ARG A 123 -11.67 -26.18 -13.32
N ILE A 124 -11.02 -26.57 -12.23
CA ILE A 124 -9.72 -26.03 -11.83
C ILE A 124 -8.62 -26.92 -12.43
N TYR A 125 -7.98 -26.43 -13.48
CA TYR A 125 -6.81 -27.09 -14.07
C TYR A 125 -5.56 -26.66 -13.31
N LYS A 126 -4.90 -27.60 -12.63
CA LYS A 126 -3.52 -27.38 -12.17
C LYS A 126 -2.57 -27.50 -13.36
N ASP A 127 -1.45 -26.79 -13.31
CA ASP A 127 -0.41 -26.61 -14.34
C ASP A 127 0.37 -27.89 -14.74
N GLY A 128 -0.35 -29.02 -14.80
CA GLY A 128 0.11 -30.31 -15.30
C GLY A 128 -1.06 -31.18 -15.80
N SER A 129 -2.30 -30.67 -15.77
CA SER A 129 -3.47 -31.34 -16.31
C SER A 129 -3.40 -31.39 -17.83
N LYS A 130 -3.41 -32.60 -18.39
CA LYS A 130 -3.37 -32.84 -19.84
C LYS A 130 -4.75 -32.60 -20.44
N CYS A 131 -4.90 -31.60 -21.29
CA CYS A 131 -6.06 -31.52 -22.19
C CYS A 131 -5.74 -32.35 -23.43
N LEU A 132 -6.56 -33.37 -23.73
CA LEU A 132 -6.36 -34.27 -24.89
C LEU A 132 -4.94 -34.88 -24.94
N GLY A 133 -4.37 -35.23 -23.78
CA GLY A 133 -3.08 -35.91 -23.70
C GLY A 133 -1.83 -35.02 -23.84
N LYS A 134 -1.97 -33.70 -24.04
CA LYS A 134 -0.84 -32.76 -24.09
C LYS A 134 -0.82 -31.83 -22.87
N VAL A 135 0.37 -31.62 -22.30
CA VAL A 135 0.67 -30.56 -21.32
C VAL A 135 1.49 -29.48 -22.02
N GLY A 136 1.16 -28.21 -21.76
CA GLY A 136 1.86 -27.05 -22.34
C GLY A 136 1.47 -26.77 -23.80
N CYS A 137 1.18 -25.50 -24.11
CA CYS A 137 1.44 -24.98 -25.45
C CYS A 137 2.92 -24.61 -25.54
#